data_AF-A0A954DKS6-F1
#
_entry.id   AF-A0A954DKS6-F1
#
_cell.length_a   1.000
_cell.length_b   1.000
_cell.length_c   1.000
_cell.angle_alpha   90.00
_cell.angle_beta   90.00
_cell.angle_gamma   90.00
#
_symmetry.space_group_name_H-M   'P 1'
#
loop_
_entity.id
_entity.type
_entity.pdbx_description
1 polymer ?
#
loop_
_entity_poly.entity_id
_entity_poly.type
_entity_poly.pdbx_seq_one_letter_code
_entity_poly.pdbx_strand_id
1 'polypeptide(L)'
;AVGYASFSDQFLPDFHETDFLMHFVEKPGTSIEAMDRITIRASRELRAIPGVRNFGAHIGRAEAADEVVGPNFTELWISLDEHADYDASIARIKQVIDGYPGLYRDVLTYLRERIKEVLTGASASIVVRIYGPDQNELRAAGARVRDALANINGVTDLKLESQVLVPQIRITPRPVELARYG
;
A
#
# COMPACT_ATOMS: atom_id res chain seq x y z
N ALA A 1 4.81 43.23 -7.10
CA ALA A 1 5.19 42.18 -6.13
C ALA A 1 4.05 41.17 -6.04
N VAL A 2 3.93 40.31 -7.05
CA VAL A 2 2.93 39.24 -7.15
C VAL A 2 3.72 38.09 -7.75
N GLY A 3 4.30 37.26 -6.90
CA GLY A 3 5.19 36.19 -7.34
C GLY A 3 5.25 35.08 -6.30
N TYR A 4 5.44 35.45 -5.03
CA TYR A 4 5.54 34.48 -3.93
C TYR A 4 4.18 33.91 -3.48
N ALA A 5 3.09 34.67 -3.55
CA ALA A 5 1.77 34.25 -3.04
C ALA A 5 1.04 33.21 -3.90
N SER A 6 1.56 32.89 -5.09
CA SER A 6 0.99 31.92 -6.03
C SER A 6 1.82 30.64 -6.17
N PHE A 7 2.94 30.51 -5.45
CA PHE A 7 3.66 29.25 -5.40
C PHE A 7 2.93 28.28 -4.48
N SER A 8 2.67 27.09 -4.99
CA SER A 8 2.30 25.95 -4.16
C SER A 8 3.52 25.54 -3.35
N ASP A 9 3.44 25.64 -2.01
CA ASP A 9 4.46 25.10 -1.13
C ASP A 9 4.40 23.57 -1.18
N GLN A 10 5.46 22.95 -1.69
CA GLN A 10 5.66 21.50 -1.66
C GLN A 10 6.97 21.21 -0.92
N PHE A 11 6.91 20.35 0.09
CA PHE A 11 8.07 20.03 0.92
C PHE A 11 9.22 19.39 0.11
N LEU A 12 8.88 18.57 -0.89
CA LEU A 12 9.82 17.88 -1.77
C LEU A 12 9.40 18.07 -3.24
N PRO A 13 10.36 18.19 -4.17
CA PRO A 13 10.05 18.19 -5.60
C PRO A 13 9.50 16.82 -6.03
N ASP A 14 8.80 16.79 -7.15
CA ASP A 14 8.52 15.52 -7.82
C ASP A 14 9.81 14.99 -8.45
N PHE A 15 10.22 13.81 -8.00
CA PHE A 15 11.40 13.12 -8.52
C PHE A 15 11.05 12.41 -9.84
N HIS A 16 11.87 12.64 -10.86
CA HIS A 16 11.72 12.01 -12.17
C HIS A 16 12.52 10.70 -12.22
N GLU A 17 12.11 9.73 -11.38
CA GLU A 17 12.73 8.40 -11.28
C GLU A 17 12.09 7.41 -12.26
N THR A 18 12.90 6.58 -12.91
CA THR A 18 12.45 5.52 -13.82
C THR A 18 12.01 4.24 -13.12
N ASP A 19 12.26 4.15 -11.81
CA ASP A 19 11.92 2.99 -10.98
C ASP A 19 10.76 3.35 -10.04
N PHE A 20 9.71 2.53 -10.10
CA PHE A 20 8.49 2.74 -9.32
C PHE A 20 8.20 1.54 -8.43
N LEU A 21 7.61 1.88 -7.30
CA LEU A 21 7.14 0.97 -6.28
C LEU A 21 5.63 1.19 -6.11
N MET A 22 4.88 0.10 -6.15
CA MET A 22 3.42 0.12 -6.01
C MET A 22 3.03 -0.89 -4.94
N HIS A 23 2.22 -0.47 -3.97
CA HIS A 23 1.69 -1.37 -2.96
C HIS A 23 0.37 -1.97 -3.44
N PHE A 24 0.24 -3.28 -3.36
CA PHE A 24 -1.02 -4.00 -3.50
C PHE A 24 -1.40 -4.53 -2.12
N VAL A 25 -2.42 -3.92 -1.50
CA VAL A 25 -2.85 -4.27 -0.15
C VAL A 25 -4.28 -4.76 -0.17
N GLU A 26 -4.42 -6.08 -0.12
CA GLU A 26 -5.69 -6.78 -0.08
C GLU A 26 -6.27 -6.85 1.33
N LYS A 27 -7.52 -7.34 1.41
CA LYS A 27 -8.18 -7.59 2.68
C LYS A 27 -7.33 -8.52 3.56
N PRO A 28 -7.18 -8.25 4.87
CA PRO A 28 -6.37 -9.13 5.71
C PRO A 28 -6.97 -10.53 5.82
N GLY A 29 -6.10 -11.53 5.87
CA GLY A 29 -6.48 -12.95 5.74
C GLY A 29 -6.55 -13.45 4.29
N THR A 30 -6.31 -12.59 3.29
CA THR A 30 -6.09 -13.03 1.90
C THR A 30 -4.87 -13.94 1.84
N SER A 31 -4.99 -15.06 1.12
CA SER A 31 -3.95 -16.08 1.03
C SER A 31 -2.86 -15.67 0.04
N ILE A 32 -1.67 -16.28 0.18
CA ILE A 32 -0.54 -16.07 -0.74
C ILE A 32 -0.94 -16.45 -2.17
N GLU A 33 -1.72 -17.52 -2.35
CA GLU A 33 -2.17 -17.99 -3.68
C GLU A 33 -3.14 -16.99 -4.34
N ALA A 34 -3.96 -16.31 -3.54
CA ALA A 34 -4.84 -15.27 -4.04
C ALA A 34 -4.04 -14.02 -4.46
N MET A 35 -3.05 -13.63 -3.64
CA MET A 35 -2.13 -12.54 -3.98
C MET A 35 -1.29 -12.86 -5.21
N ASP A 36 -0.76 -14.08 -5.31
CA ASP A 36 0.06 -14.55 -6.45
C ASP A 36 -0.73 -14.44 -7.76
N ARG A 37 -1.98 -14.92 -7.77
CA ARG A 37 -2.86 -14.81 -8.94
C ARG A 37 -3.07 -13.36 -9.39
N ILE A 38 -3.35 -12.45 -8.46
CA ILE A 38 -3.55 -11.02 -8.77
C ILE A 38 -2.25 -10.38 -9.24
N THR A 39 -1.14 -10.69 -8.57
CA THR A 39 0.21 -10.16 -8.86
C THR A 39 0.69 -10.60 -10.24
N ILE A 40 0.53 -11.88 -10.59
CA ILE A 40 0.87 -12.40 -11.92
C ILE A 40 0.04 -11.72 -13.01
N ARG A 41 -1.25 -11.45 -12.74
CA ARG A 41 -2.10 -10.73 -13.67
C ARG A 41 -1.58 -9.30 -13.88
N ALA A 42 -1.33 -8.57 -12.79
CA ALA A 42 -0.80 -7.21 -12.84
C ALA A 42 0.55 -7.17 -13.56
N SER A 43 1.42 -8.14 -13.31
CA SER A 43 2.71 -8.29 -13.99
C SER A 43 2.55 -8.35 -15.51
N ARG A 44 1.62 -9.15 -16.03
CA ARG A 44 1.40 -9.27 -17.48
C ARG A 44 0.88 -7.97 -18.09
N GLU A 45 -0.06 -7.32 -17.41
CA GLU A 45 -0.66 -6.05 -17.88
C GLU A 45 0.36 -4.91 -17.86
N LEU A 46 1.16 -4.79 -16.79
CA LEU A 46 2.20 -3.79 -16.65
C LEU A 46 3.35 -3.99 -17.63
N ARG A 47 3.83 -5.23 -17.82
CA ARG A 47 4.89 -5.54 -18.79
C ARG A 47 4.47 -5.34 -20.25
N ALA A 48 3.17 -5.26 -20.52
CA ALA A 48 2.66 -4.97 -21.86
C ALA A 48 2.71 -3.46 -22.19
N ILE A 49 2.95 -2.59 -21.20
CA ILE A 49 3.08 -1.14 -21.41
C ILE A 49 4.39 -0.86 -22.16
N PRO A 50 4.36 -0.17 -23.32
CA PRO A 50 5.57 0.21 -24.03
C PRO A 50 6.47 1.07 -23.15
N GLY A 51 7.77 0.75 -23.11
CA GLY A 51 8.74 1.43 -22.26
C GLY A 51 8.97 0.77 -20.90
N VAL A 52 8.17 -0.22 -20.49
CA VAL A 52 8.47 -1.04 -19.30
C VAL A 52 9.57 -2.03 -19.63
N ARG A 53 10.71 -1.89 -18.95
CA ARG A 53 11.90 -2.74 -19.12
C ARG A 53 11.85 -3.96 -18.22
N ASN A 54 11.53 -3.76 -16.93
CA ASN A 54 11.55 -4.80 -15.92
C ASN A 54 10.31 -4.74 -15.04
N PHE A 55 9.96 -5.91 -14.49
CA PHE A 55 8.97 -6.03 -13.43
C PHE A 55 9.46 -7.08 -12.42
N GLY A 56 9.36 -6.75 -11.14
CA GLY A 56 9.56 -7.65 -10.02
C GLY A 56 8.42 -7.52 -9.03
N ALA A 57 8.18 -8.54 -8.22
CA ALA A 57 7.24 -8.45 -7.12
C ALA A 57 7.67 -9.36 -5.98
N HIS A 58 7.31 -8.99 -4.76
CA HIS A 58 7.39 -9.88 -3.61
C HIS A 58 6.12 -9.77 -2.77
N ILE A 59 5.62 -10.92 -2.32
CA ILE A 59 4.38 -11.04 -1.57
C ILE A 59 4.75 -11.26 -0.10
N GLY A 60 4.12 -10.50 0.79
CA GLY A 60 4.45 -10.51 2.21
C GLY A 60 5.83 -9.90 2.45
N ARG A 61 6.68 -10.62 3.17
CA ARG A 61 7.99 -10.14 3.62
C ARG A 61 9.06 -11.22 3.51
N ALA A 62 10.31 -10.78 3.38
CA ALA A 62 11.47 -11.65 3.58
C ALA A 62 11.62 -12.06 5.06
N GLU A 63 12.38 -13.12 5.32
CA GLU A 63 12.67 -13.60 6.69
C GLU A 63 13.32 -12.49 7.54
N ALA A 64 14.36 -11.86 6.99
CA ALA A 64 15.10 -10.76 7.60
C ALA A 64 14.58 -9.36 7.20
N ALA A 65 13.31 -9.24 6.82
CA ALA A 65 12.73 -7.96 6.41
C ALA A 65 12.64 -6.97 7.58
N ASP A 66 12.86 -5.69 7.25
CA ASP A 66 12.63 -4.51 8.07
C ASP A 66 11.14 -4.14 8.18
N GLU A 67 10.32 -4.54 7.21
CA GLU A 67 8.88 -4.31 7.21
C GLU A 67 8.06 -5.42 7.89
N VAL A 68 7.05 -4.98 8.66
CA VAL A 68 6.11 -5.88 9.35
C VAL A 68 4.80 -5.97 8.59
N VAL A 69 4.82 -6.68 7.46
CA VAL A 69 3.66 -6.90 6.59
C VAL A 69 3.25 -8.37 6.52
N GLY A 70 1.97 -8.60 6.18
CA GLY A 70 1.37 -9.93 6.10
C GLY A 70 1.21 -10.46 4.66
N PRO A 71 0.73 -11.69 4.49
CA PRO A 71 0.52 -12.31 3.17
C PRO A 71 -0.38 -11.54 2.22
N ASN A 72 -1.23 -10.64 2.71
CA ASN A 72 -2.16 -9.81 1.93
C ASN A 72 -1.52 -8.52 1.39
N PHE A 73 -0.22 -8.33 1.58
CA PHE A 73 0.54 -7.20 1.09
C PHE A 73 1.49 -7.67 -0.01
N THR A 74 1.67 -6.86 -1.05
CA THR A 74 2.62 -7.14 -2.12
C THR A 74 3.21 -5.84 -2.61
N GLU A 75 4.53 -5.84 -2.79
CA GLU A 75 5.22 -4.76 -3.47
C GLU A 75 5.46 -5.14 -4.92
N LEU A 76 5.06 -4.26 -5.83
CA LEU A 76 5.33 -4.38 -7.25
C LEU A 76 6.39 -3.36 -7.64
N TRP A 77 7.42 -3.83 -8.32
CA TRP A 77 8.58 -3.08 -8.75
C TRP A 77 8.57 -3.01 -10.26
N ILE A 78 8.70 -1.81 -10.82
CA ILE A 78 8.75 -1.62 -12.27
C ILE A 78 9.88 -0.66 -12.62
N SER A 79 10.58 -0.95 -13.71
CA SER A 79 11.58 -0.05 -14.27
C SER A 79 11.17 0.35 -15.68
N LEU A 80 11.17 1.64 -15.97
CA LEU A 80 11.08 2.17 -17.31
C LEU A 80 12.44 2.16 -18.01
N ASP A 81 12.41 2.04 -19.32
CA ASP A 81 13.55 2.34 -20.18
C ASP A 81 13.87 3.84 -20.13
N GLU A 82 15.15 4.20 -20.23
CA GLU A 82 15.60 5.60 -20.17
C GLU A 82 15.05 6.46 -21.31
N HIS A 83 14.67 5.84 -22.43
CA HIS A 83 14.10 6.50 -23.60
C HIS A 83 12.58 6.37 -23.70
N ALA A 84 11.92 5.78 -22.68
CA ALA A 84 10.48 5.70 -22.64
C ALA A 84 9.84 7.09 -22.51
N ASP A 85 8.65 7.25 -23.06
CA ASP A 85 7.80 8.41 -22.78
C ASP A 85 7.33 8.32 -21.34
N TYR A 86 7.97 9.07 -20.45
CA TYR A 86 7.81 9.00 -19.00
C TYR A 86 6.36 9.24 -18.58
N ASP A 87 5.81 10.38 -18.96
CA ASP A 87 4.47 10.81 -18.54
C ASP A 87 3.39 9.87 -19.08
N ALA A 88 3.51 9.47 -20.35
CA ALA A 88 2.59 8.51 -20.94
C ALA A 88 2.69 7.12 -20.29
N SER A 89 3.90 6.70 -19.91
CA SER A 89 4.11 5.42 -19.23
C SER A 89 3.49 5.41 -17.84
N ILE A 90 3.72 6.46 -17.03
CA ILE A 90 3.10 6.59 -15.71
C ILE A 90 1.58 6.62 -15.81
N ALA A 91 1.02 7.37 -16.77
CA ALA A 91 -0.43 7.44 -16.95
C ALA A 91 -1.02 6.05 -17.25
N ARG A 92 -0.35 5.26 -18.10
CA ARG A 92 -0.75 3.87 -18.41
C ARG A 92 -0.59 2.94 -17.21
N ILE A 93 0.51 3.07 -16.46
CA ILE A 93 0.72 2.29 -15.23
C ILE A 93 -0.43 2.58 -14.25
N LYS A 94 -0.70 3.86 -13.95
CA LYS A 94 -1.81 4.26 -13.09
C LYS A 94 -3.12 3.65 -13.57
N GLN A 95 -3.43 3.76 -14.86
CA GLN A 95 -4.65 3.18 -15.43
C GLN A 95 -4.76 1.66 -15.25
N VAL A 96 -3.67 0.91 -15.43
CA VAL A 96 -3.66 -0.54 -15.18
C VAL A 96 -3.93 -0.84 -13.71
N ILE A 97 -3.21 -0.14 -12.82
CA ILE A 97 -3.34 -0.30 -11.37
C ILE A 97 -4.74 0.11 -10.88
N ASP A 98 -5.34 1.16 -11.49
CA ASP A 98 -6.73 1.59 -11.29
C ASP A 98 -7.76 0.49 -11.60
N GLY A 99 -7.41 -0.47 -12.46
CA GLY A 99 -8.27 -1.59 -12.86
C GLY A 99 -8.48 -2.68 -11.79
N TYR A 100 -7.87 -2.55 -10.61
CA TYR A 100 -7.95 -3.53 -9.52
C TYR A 100 -8.81 -3.04 -8.35
N PRO A 101 -10.16 -3.12 -8.45
CA PRO A 101 -11.04 -2.69 -7.37
C PRO A 101 -11.00 -3.67 -6.19
N GLY A 102 -11.21 -3.14 -4.98
CA GLY A 102 -11.36 -3.95 -3.77
C GLY A 102 -10.09 -4.12 -2.93
N LEU A 103 -8.93 -3.74 -3.47
CA LEU A 103 -7.67 -3.62 -2.77
C LEU A 103 -7.21 -2.16 -2.71
N TYR A 104 -6.42 -1.81 -1.70
CA TYR A 104 -5.72 -0.52 -1.69
C TYR A 104 -4.50 -0.62 -2.60
N ARG A 105 -4.28 0.44 -3.38
CA ARG A 105 -3.17 0.51 -4.33
C ARG A 105 -2.72 1.95 -4.56
N ASP A 106 -1.42 2.10 -4.73
CA ASP A 106 -0.76 3.37 -5.03
C ASP A 106 0.32 3.20 -6.11
N VAL A 107 0.86 4.33 -6.59
CA VAL A 107 2.00 4.38 -7.49
C VAL A 107 2.97 5.44 -6.97
N LEU A 108 4.13 5.00 -6.50
CA LEU A 108 5.17 5.84 -5.93
C LEU A 108 6.49 5.61 -6.65
N THR A 109 7.39 6.58 -6.58
CA THR A 109 8.81 6.35 -6.91
C THR A 109 9.54 5.89 -5.67
N TYR A 110 10.64 5.15 -5.84
CA TYR A 110 11.36 4.54 -4.71
C TYR A 110 11.83 5.57 -3.68
N LEU A 111 12.49 6.65 -4.12
CA LEU A 111 12.99 7.67 -3.19
C LEU A 111 11.82 8.37 -2.46
N ARG A 112 10.73 8.62 -3.16
CA ARG A 112 9.54 9.25 -2.58
C ARG A 112 8.89 8.37 -1.52
N GLU A 113 8.80 7.07 -1.78
CA GLU A 113 8.29 6.09 -0.82
C GLU A 113 9.17 6.11 0.44
N ARG A 114 10.49 5.92 0.29
CA ARG A 114 11.39 5.80 1.44
C ARG A 114 11.44 7.07 2.28
N ILE A 115 11.40 8.25 1.67
CA ILE A 115 11.36 9.51 2.41
C ILE A 115 10.05 9.62 3.21
N LYS A 116 8.91 9.26 2.63
CA LYS A 116 7.61 9.27 3.34
C LYS A 116 7.64 8.31 4.52
N GLU A 117 8.16 7.10 4.32
CA GLU A 117 8.26 6.08 5.34
C GLU A 117 9.12 6.56 6.52
N VAL A 118 10.31 7.11 6.24
CA VAL A 118 11.21 7.63 7.29
C VAL A 118 10.61 8.82 8.04
N LEU A 119 9.96 9.74 7.35
CA LEU A 119 9.43 10.97 7.97
C LEU A 119 8.14 10.72 8.76
N THR A 120 7.26 9.88 8.22
CA THR A 120 5.91 9.72 8.78
C THR A 120 5.72 8.39 9.49
N GLY A 121 6.63 7.43 9.34
CA GLY A 121 6.47 6.05 9.79
C GLY A 121 5.44 5.26 8.97
N ALA A 122 5.03 5.77 7.80
CA ALA A 122 4.11 5.16 6.86
C ALA A 122 4.39 5.67 5.44
N SER A 123 3.92 4.97 4.40
CA SER A 123 4.10 5.41 3.01
C SER A 123 3.09 6.49 2.57
N ALA A 124 2.82 7.49 3.44
CA ALA A 124 1.86 8.58 3.21
C ALA A 124 2.47 9.96 3.48
N SER A 125 1.96 11.00 2.81
CA SER A 125 2.42 12.39 3.04
C SER A 125 1.90 12.97 4.36
N ILE A 126 0.71 12.54 4.78
CA ILE A 126 0.05 12.98 6.02
C ILE A 126 -0.52 11.73 6.70
N VAL A 127 -0.28 11.61 8.00
CA VAL A 127 -0.79 10.50 8.82
C VAL A 127 -1.59 11.07 9.99
N VAL A 128 -2.84 10.62 10.14
CA VAL A 128 -3.67 10.92 11.31
C VAL A 128 -3.62 9.74 12.26
N ARG A 129 -3.10 9.96 13.47
CA ARG A 129 -2.98 8.92 14.51
C ARG A 129 -4.04 9.11 15.60
N ILE A 130 -4.74 8.03 15.93
CA ILE A 130 -5.77 8.00 16.97
C ILE A 130 -5.28 7.07 18.06
N TYR A 131 -5.26 7.54 19.31
CA TYR A 131 -4.75 6.81 20.46
C TYR A 131 -5.86 6.53 21.45
N GLY A 132 -5.84 5.33 22.05
CA GLY A 132 -6.84 4.90 23.01
C GLY A 132 -6.66 3.42 23.39
N PRO A 133 -7.30 2.96 24.46
CA PRO A 133 -7.16 1.59 24.94
C PRO A 133 -8.09 0.58 24.23
N ASP A 134 -9.20 1.03 23.65
CA ASP A 134 -10.22 0.15 23.04
C ASP A 134 -10.13 0.12 21.51
N GLN A 135 -9.87 -1.06 20.95
CA GLN A 135 -9.72 -1.22 19.49
C GLN A 135 -11.02 -1.00 18.70
N ASN A 136 -12.20 -1.26 19.27
CA ASN A 136 -13.46 -1.04 18.59
C ASN A 136 -13.76 0.45 18.47
N GLU A 137 -13.50 1.21 19.53
CA GLU A 137 -13.62 2.67 19.52
C GLU A 137 -12.64 3.31 18.53
N LEU A 138 -11.38 2.85 18.52
CA LEU A 138 -10.36 3.32 17.58
C LEU A 138 -10.75 3.03 16.13
N ARG A 139 -11.26 1.83 15.83
CA ARG A 139 -11.77 1.48 14.50
C ARG A 139 -12.90 2.41 14.06
N ALA A 140 -13.87 2.65 14.93
CA ALA A 140 -15.00 3.51 14.63
C ALA A 140 -14.56 4.97 14.43
N ALA A 141 -13.61 5.46 15.24
CA ALA A 141 -13.02 6.78 15.08
C ALA A 141 -12.25 6.92 13.77
N GLY A 142 -11.45 5.93 13.40
CA GLY A 142 -10.73 5.90 12.12
C GLY A 142 -11.66 5.96 10.91
N ALA A 143 -12.77 5.22 10.93
CA ALA A 143 -13.78 5.28 9.88
C ALA A 143 -14.41 6.68 9.76
N ARG A 144 -14.78 7.31 10.89
CA ARG A 144 -15.33 8.67 10.89
C ARG A 144 -14.34 9.70 10.34
N VAL A 145 -13.06 9.59 10.71
CA VAL A 145 -12.00 10.48 10.20
C VAL A 145 -11.83 10.29 8.70
N ARG A 146 -11.73 9.04 8.22
CA ARG A 146 -11.67 8.73 6.78
C ARG A 146 -12.83 9.37 6.04
N ASP A 147 -14.05 9.19 6.51
CA ASP A 147 -15.26 9.69 5.83
C ASP A 147 -15.31 11.23 5.82
N ALA A 148 -14.82 11.88 6.87
CA ALA A 148 -14.69 13.33 6.91
C ALA A 148 -13.63 13.87 5.94
N LEU A 149 -12.53 13.13 5.72
CA LEU A 149 -11.44 13.52 4.83
C LEU A 149 -11.74 13.20 3.36
N ALA A 150 -12.57 12.20 3.06
CA ALA A 150 -12.81 11.69 1.71
C ALA A 150 -13.30 12.75 0.70
N ASN A 151 -13.98 13.79 1.17
CA ASN A 151 -14.56 14.84 0.32
C ASN A 151 -13.70 16.11 0.25
N ILE A 152 -12.52 16.13 0.88
CA ILE A 152 -11.63 17.29 0.85
C ILE A 152 -10.89 17.30 -0.49
N ASN A 153 -10.99 18.42 -1.22
CA ASN A 153 -10.31 18.58 -2.49
C ASN A 153 -8.78 18.46 -2.31
N GLY A 154 -8.13 17.68 -3.18
CA GLY A 154 -6.69 17.40 -3.13
C GLY A 154 -6.29 16.19 -2.28
N VAL A 155 -7.22 15.53 -1.59
CA VAL A 155 -6.95 14.23 -0.96
C VAL A 155 -6.84 13.15 -2.04
N THR A 156 -5.68 12.52 -2.14
CA THR A 156 -5.43 11.35 -2.98
C THR A 156 -5.03 10.16 -2.10
N ASP A 157 -5.22 8.94 -2.61
CA ASP A 157 -4.71 7.70 -2.00
C ASP A 157 -5.14 7.51 -0.53
N LEU A 158 -6.36 7.95 -0.18
CA LEU A 158 -6.89 7.89 1.18
C LEU A 158 -7.00 6.44 1.66
N LYS A 159 -6.16 6.08 2.63
CA LYS A 159 -6.11 4.75 3.25
C LYS A 159 -6.46 4.83 4.73
N LEU A 160 -7.41 3.99 5.15
CA LEU A 160 -7.59 3.65 6.55
C LEU A 160 -6.75 2.41 6.86
N GLU A 161 -5.81 2.52 7.79
CA GLU A 161 -5.02 1.38 8.22
C GLU A 161 -5.93 0.35 8.91
N SER A 162 -5.92 -0.87 8.39
CA SER A 162 -6.85 -1.92 8.80
C SER A 162 -6.42 -2.56 10.10
N GLN A 163 -7.06 -2.16 11.21
CA GLN A 163 -6.99 -2.86 12.48
C GLN A 163 -8.01 -4.00 12.48
N VAL A 164 -7.71 -5.14 11.85
CA VAL A 164 -8.69 -6.24 11.72
C VAL A 164 -8.28 -7.49 12.47
N LEU A 165 -9.30 -8.25 12.89
CA LEU A 165 -9.12 -9.58 13.43
C LEU A 165 -8.92 -10.53 12.25
N VAL A 166 -7.71 -11.09 12.13
CA VAL A 166 -7.46 -12.16 11.17
C VAL A 166 -8.18 -13.43 11.66
N PRO A 167 -8.94 -14.12 10.80
CA PRO A 167 -9.57 -15.38 11.16
C PRO A 167 -8.53 -16.38 11.67
N GLN A 168 -8.77 -16.95 12.84
CA GLN A 168 -7.86 -17.91 13.47
C GLN A 168 -8.62 -19.12 14.00
N ILE A 169 -8.02 -20.28 13.88
CA ILE A 169 -8.51 -21.49 14.55
C ILE A 169 -7.92 -21.48 15.96
N ARG A 170 -8.74 -21.11 16.94
CA ARG A 170 -8.34 -21.17 18.35
C ARG A 170 -8.64 -22.54 18.94
N ILE A 171 -7.61 -23.34 19.11
CA ILE A 171 -7.70 -24.59 19.86
C ILE A 171 -7.56 -24.23 21.35
N THR A 172 -8.65 -24.35 22.11
CA THR A 172 -8.62 -24.15 23.56
C THR A 172 -8.63 -25.52 24.23
N PRO A 173 -7.50 -25.98 24.77
CA PRO A 173 -7.46 -27.28 25.43
C PRO A 173 -8.36 -27.27 26.66
N ARG A 174 -9.05 -28.39 26.92
CA ARG A 174 -9.87 -28.56 28.12
C ARG A 174 -9.04 -29.30 29.18
N PRO A 175 -8.51 -28.61 30.21
CA PRO A 175 -7.53 -29.22 31.12
C PRO A 175 -8.07 -30.48 31.81
N VAL A 176 -9.34 -30.45 32.23
CA VAL A 176 -10.01 -31.59 32.89
C VAL A 176 -10.12 -32.82 31.98
N GLU A 177 -10.35 -32.61 30.67
CA GLU A 177 -10.43 -33.72 29.71
C GLU A 177 -9.03 -34.23 29.35
N LEU A 178 -8.05 -33.34 29.19
CA LEU A 178 -6.67 -33.74 28.90
C LEU A 178 -6.05 -34.59 30.02
N ALA A 179 -6.35 -34.26 31.28
CA ALA A 179 -5.87 -35.03 32.44
C ALA A 179 -6.31 -36.50 32.44
N ARG A 180 -7.36 -36.86 31.66
CA ARG A 180 -7.79 -38.25 31.48
C ARG A 180 -6.88 -39.06 30.56
N TYR A 181 -6.02 -38.40 29.80
CA TYR A 181 -5.17 -39.01 28.77
C TYR A 181 -3.66 -38.97 29.11
N GLY A 182 -3.29 -38.47 30.30
CA GLY A 182 -1.89 -38.41 30.77
C GLY A 182 -1.22 -37.09 30.45
#